data_AF-A0A9W8TN68-F1
#
_entry.id   AF-A0A9W8TN68-F1
#
_cell.length_a   1.000
_cell.length_b   1.000
_cell.length_c   1.000
_cell.angle_alpha   90.00
_cell.angle_beta   90.00
_cell.angle_gamma   90.00
#
_symmetry.space_group_name_H-M   'P 1'
#
loop_
_entity.id
_entity.type
_entity.pdbx_description
1 polymer ?
#
loop_
_entity_poly.entity_id
_entity_poly.type
_entity_poly.pdbx_seq_one_letter_code
_entity_poly.pdbx_strand_id
1 'polypeptide(L)'
;MKNRVFDLLGAFFGPCYRDWWLAYANDPEHISPFHNHWLVRRSAAVEFSNGWYRVSHSRIGPQKPIQVDGTLPLLGDHSRTGIQTIDARFIGTHARLSDAIQFLNIARSIAPEALHVSPSPVLAPNGPPPQHRSNHRVASSTVSSPLSVIGMGHVFLMLWLLVPCWARIAAYDFLRKLGLALYGPPGDFSTVQRLPFGLYLKYNGTPHGYRNEFQALKLVRKYTTVPVPEPLDVAIRPVQHVAAEESPASLGHAYLLITRIPGVPLSHCQYHLSEKDRKQIVGQMRSFIAQIRGIPNLVNRDAPICNTRGETCQNSRIRGDQPVGPFADEVSFSRLLRYPDEPSRRGHKIVFTHADLNPRNILVDQVTQEDGSKGWIVTGIIDWEFSGYYPEYWDYTKAMFEGFRWIKRYNDMVTEIFQEFGDYTKELDVETRSWVSGDGV
;
A
#
# COMPACT_ATOMS: atom_id res chain seq x y z
N MET A 1 19.25 -1.37 -39.42
CA MET A 1 18.83 -1.27 -38.00
C MET A 1 19.07 0.12 -37.41
N LYS A 2 20.23 0.76 -37.60
CA LYS A 2 20.54 2.12 -37.08
C LYS A 2 19.49 3.20 -37.44
N ASN A 3 19.08 3.31 -38.71
CA ASN A 3 18.10 4.34 -39.11
C ASN A 3 16.74 4.19 -38.42
N ARG A 4 16.24 2.95 -38.25
CA ARG A 4 14.96 2.69 -37.55
C ARG A 4 15.02 3.10 -36.08
N VAL A 5 16.15 2.92 -35.41
CA VAL A 5 16.32 3.35 -34.00
C VAL A 5 16.29 4.87 -33.92
N PHE A 6 16.93 5.58 -34.86
CA PHE A 6 16.93 7.03 -34.90
C PHE A 6 15.55 7.63 -35.22
N ASP A 7 14.79 7.01 -36.11
CA ASP A 7 13.40 7.40 -36.39
C ASP A 7 12.50 7.17 -35.17
N LEU A 8 12.72 6.07 -34.45
CA LEU A 8 12.03 5.79 -33.18
C LEU A 8 12.37 6.83 -32.11
N LEU A 9 13.66 7.16 -31.95
CA LEU A 9 14.09 8.23 -31.04
C LEU A 9 13.50 9.59 -31.46
N GLY A 10 13.41 9.88 -32.75
CA GLY A 10 12.72 11.06 -33.28
C GLY A 10 11.24 11.11 -32.91
N ALA A 11 10.55 9.98 -32.95
CA ALA A 11 9.14 9.89 -32.55
C ALA A 11 8.92 10.07 -31.03
N PHE A 12 9.83 9.55 -30.20
CA PHE A 12 9.71 9.63 -28.73
C PHE A 12 10.21 10.96 -28.14
N PHE A 13 11.24 11.57 -28.74
CA PHE A 13 11.88 12.76 -28.19
C PHE A 13 11.63 14.04 -29.00
N GLY A 14 11.08 13.90 -30.22
CA GLY A 14 10.96 14.99 -31.19
C GLY A 14 12.22 15.19 -32.03
N PRO A 15 12.10 15.79 -33.24
CA PRO A 15 13.22 15.92 -34.18
C PRO A 15 14.42 16.67 -33.59
N CYS A 16 14.19 17.81 -32.94
CA CYS A 16 15.26 18.65 -32.38
C CYS A 16 16.09 17.92 -31.30
N TYR A 17 15.44 17.05 -30.53
CA TYR A 17 16.07 16.33 -29.43
C TYR A 17 16.83 15.09 -29.91
N ARG A 18 16.30 14.40 -30.92
CA ARG A 18 17.00 13.36 -31.68
C ARG A 18 18.25 13.92 -32.35
N ASP A 19 18.12 15.05 -33.05
CA ASP A 19 19.22 15.65 -33.80
C ASP A 19 20.34 16.11 -32.86
N TRP A 20 19.98 16.60 -31.66
CA TRP A 20 20.94 16.86 -30.61
C TRP A 20 21.67 15.59 -30.12
N TRP A 21 20.95 14.50 -29.86
CA TRP A 21 21.56 13.22 -29.48
C TRP A 21 22.46 12.64 -30.57
N LEU A 22 22.07 12.80 -31.84
CA LEU A 22 22.88 12.39 -32.99
C LEU A 22 24.15 13.23 -33.11
N ALA A 23 24.05 14.55 -32.92
CA ALA A 23 25.22 15.42 -32.88
C ALA A 23 26.15 15.04 -31.72
N TYR A 24 25.60 14.81 -30.52
CA TYR A 24 26.34 14.34 -29.35
C TYR A 24 27.06 13.00 -29.61
N ALA A 25 26.38 12.03 -30.20
CA ALA A 25 26.92 10.69 -30.44
C ALA A 25 27.97 10.65 -31.56
N ASN A 26 27.87 11.55 -32.55
CA ASN A 26 28.80 11.64 -33.66
C ASN A 26 30.06 12.45 -33.31
N ASP A 27 29.98 13.34 -32.33
CA ASP A 27 31.09 14.20 -31.92
C ASP A 27 31.15 14.42 -30.40
N PRO A 28 31.49 13.37 -29.63
CA PRO A 28 31.47 13.41 -28.17
C PRO A 28 32.59 14.29 -27.57
N GLU A 29 33.64 14.60 -28.34
CA GLU A 29 34.81 15.35 -27.87
C GLU A 29 34.56 16.87 -27.80
N HIS A 30 33.60 17.39 -28.56
CA HIS A 30 33.24 18.82 -28.56
C HIS A 30 32.38 19.25 -27.37
N ILE A 31 31.97 18.31 -26.51
CA ILE A 31 31.05 18.56 -25.41
C ILE A 31 31.78 18.30 -24.10
N SER A 32 31.78 19.30 -23.21
CA SER A 32 32.43 19.21 -21.91
C SER A 32 32.05 17.90 -21.20
N PRO A 33 33.03 17.10 -20.73
CA PRO A 33 32.74 15.84 -20.02
C PRO A 33 31.87 16.06 -18.79
N PHE A 34 31.85 17.28 -18.23
CA PHE A 34 30.98 17.69 -17.13
C PHE A 34 29.47 17.64 -17.47
N HIS A 35 29.07 17.62 -18.75
CA HIS A 35 27.66 17.54 -19.15
C HIS A 35 27.03 16.15 -18.94
N ASN A 36 27.83 15.08 -18.77
CA ASN A 36 27.37 13.69 -18.63
C ASN A 36 27.50 13.15 -17.20
N HIS A 37 27.92 13.98 -16.23
CA HIS A 37 28.17 13.54 -14.86
C HIS A 37 27.02 13.92 -13.94
N TRP A 38 26.53 12.96 -13.15
CA TRP A 38 25.71 13.27 -11.99
C TRP A 38 26.50 14.23 -11.09
N LEU A 39 25.97 15.42 -10.84
CA LEU A 39 26.59 16.42 -9.96
C LEU A 39 26.48 15.92 -8.53
N VAL A 40 27.50 15.18 -8.09
CA VAL A 40 27.69 14.81 -6.69
C VAL A 40 28.48 15.94 -6.02
N ARG A 41 28.05 16.42 -4.85
CA ARG A 41 28.82 17.43 -4.08
C ARG A 41 30.27 16.98 -3.93
N ARG A 42 31.23 17.91 -4.01
CA ARG A 42 32.67 17.62 -3.84
C ARG A 42 32.96 16.81 -2.57
N SER A 43 32.25 17.11 -1.48
CA SER A 43 32.33 16.34 -0.23
C SER A 43 31.91 14.89 -0.41
N ALA A 44 30.76 14.62 -1.04
CA ALA A 44 30.30 13.26 -1.30
C ALA A 44 31.20 12.49 -2.30
N ALA A 45 31.81 13.18 -3.27
CA ALA A 45 32.80 12.56 -4.18
C ALA A 45 34.11 12.20 -3.47
N VAL A 46 34.62 13.08 -2.60
CA VAL A 46 35.81 12.83 -1.77
C VAL A 46 35.59 11.66 -0.81
N GLU A 47 34.43 11.63 -0.16
CA GLU A 47 34.04 10.54 0.72
C GLU A 47 33.83 9.21 -0.05
N PHE A 48 33.27 9.26 -1.27
CA PHE A 48 33.17 8.09 -2.14
C PHE A 48 34.55 7.55 -2.57
N SER A 49 35.48 8.43 -2.97
CA SER A 49 36.85 8.03 -3.33
C SER A 49 37.64 7.46 -2.15
N ASN A 50 37.29 7.88 -0.93
CA ASN A 50 37.86 7.37 0.31
C ASN A 50 37.16 6.09 0.81
N GLY A 51 36.16 5.58 0.08
CA GLY A 51 35.46 4.32 0.39
C GLY A 51 34.34 4.43 1.43
N TRP A 52 33.96 5.64 1.84
CA TRP A 52 32.93 5.86 2.88
C TRP A 52 31.50 5.84 2.33
N TYR A 53 31.33 5.96 1.00
CA TYR A 53 30.05 5.74 0.32
C TYR A 53 30.15 4.53 -0.62
N ARG A 54 29.08 3.73 -0.67
CA ARG A 54 28.94 2.63 -1.64
C ARG A 54 27.78 2.94 -2.57
N VAL A 55 28.05 3.07 -3.87
CA VAL A 55 27.01 3.15 -4.90
C VAL A 55 26.50 1.73 -5.13
N SER A 56 25.32 1.43 -4.59
CA SER A 56 24.63 0.17 -4.83
C SER A 56 23.66 0.30 -5.99
N HIS A 57 23.59 -0.69 -6.87
CA HIS A 57 22.47 -0.82 -7.79
C HIS A 57 21.19 -1.02 -6.97
N SER A 58 20.25 -0.08 -7.03
CA SER A 58 18.91 -0.32 -6.47
C SER A 58 18.15 -1.23 -7.41
N ARG A 59 17.66 -2.37 -6.89
CA ARG A 59 16.64 -3.14 -7.59
C ARG A 59 15.39 -2.29 -7.70
N ILE A 60 14.95 -2.02 -8.92
CA ILE A 60 13.63 -1.48 -9.19
C ILE A 60 12.62 -2.59 -8.83
N GLY A 61 11.89 -2.40 -7.73
CA GLY A 61 10.94 -3.33 -7.13
C GLY A 61 10.03 -2.58 -6.13
N PRO A 62 9.25 -3.26 -5.28
CA PRO A 62 8.24 -2.64 -4.40
C PRO A 62 8.83 -1.87 -3.20
N GLN A 63 10.07 -1.38 -3.33
CA GLN A 63 10.70 -0.54 -2.33
C GLN A 63 10.01 0.81 -2.27
N LYS A 64 10.12 1.50 -1.13
CA LYS A 64 9.53 2.84 -0.94
C LYS A 64 9.97 3.76 -2.08
N PRO A 65 9.08 4.63 -2.61
CA PRO A 65 9.47 5.69 -3.54
C PRO A 65 10.67 6.45 -3.00
N ILE A 66 11.58 6.87 -3.89
CA ILE A 66 12.65 7.78 -3.51
C ILE A 66 11.97 9.05 -3.00
N GLN A 67 12.17 9.41 -1.72
CA GLN A 67 11.64 10.64 -1.17
C GLN A 67 12.26 11.81 -1.93
N VAL A 68 11.43 12.46 -2.75
CA VAL A 68 11.78 13.63 -3.54
C VAL A 68 12.05 14.82 -2.60
N ASP A 69 11.28 14.93 -1.50
CA ASP A 69 11.36 16.04 -0.54
C ASP A 69 12.05 15.68 0.79
N GLY A 70 13.10 14.86 0.75
CA GLY A 70 13.90 14.51 1.94
C GLY A 70 14.97 15.56 2.28
N THR A 71 15.66 15.40 3.43
CA THR A 71 16.85 16.20 3.81
C THR A 71 18.04 16.09 2.84
N LEU A 72 17.93 15.24 1.83
CA LEU A 72 18.86 15.19 0.71
C LEU A 72 18.41 16.25 -0.31
N PRO A 73 19.19 17.33 -0.53
CA PRO A 73 18.80 18.36 -1.46
C PRO A 73 18.71 17.77 -2.86
N LEU A 74 17.50 17.70 -3.40
CA LEU A 74 17.34 17.68 -4.86
C LEU A 74 17.95 18.96 -5.41
N LEU A 75 18.68 18.78 -6.51
CA LEU A 75 19.37 19.77 -7.33
C LEU A 75 18.76 21.17 -7.20
N GLY A 76 19.38 22.02 -6.36
CA GLY A 76 19.08 23.44 -6.36
C GLY A 76 19.43 24.05 -7.71
N ASP A 77 18.64 25.01 -8.18
CA ASP A 77 18.92 25.74 -9.42
C ASP A 77 20.19 26.58 -9.26
N HIS A 78 21.28 26.12 -9.88
CA HIS A 78 22.58 26.79 -9.90
C HIS A 78 22.85 27.48 -11.25
N SER A 79 21.85 27.62 -12.13
CA SER A 79 22.00 28.17 -13.48
C SER A 79 22.65 29.56 -13.55
N ARG A 80 22.54 30.35 -12.47
CA ARG A 80 23.09 31.71 -12.35
C ARG A 80 24.47 31.80 -11.68
N THR A 81 25.07 30.68 -11.31
CA THR A 81 26.32 30.66 -10.53
C THR A 81 27.59 30.53 -11.38
N GLY A 82 27.45 30.41 -12.71
CA GLY A 82 28.59 30.20 -13.61
C GLY A 82 29.23 28.82 -13.50
N ILE A 83 28.67 27.92 -12.69
CA ILE A 83 29.10 26.53 -12.55
C ILE A 83 28.58 25.76 -13.76
N GLN A 84 29.45 25.00 -14.45
CA GLN A 84 29.01 24.09 -15.52
C GLN A 84 28.02 23.07 -14.94
N THR A 85 26.83 23.01 -15.53
CA THR A 85 25.73 22.14 -15.09
C THR A 85 25.54 20.97 -16.05
N ILE A 86 24.85 19.92 -15.59
CA ILE A 86 24.40 18.83 -16.46
C ILE A 86 23.52 19.44 -17.54
N ASP A 87 23.72 19.02 -18.80
CA ASP A 87 22.80 19.40 -19.85
C ASP A 87 21.43 18.80 -19.52
N ALA A 88 20.42 19.66 -19.32
CA ALA A 88 19.08 19.26 -18.90
C ALA A 88 18.44 18.22 -19.84
N ARG A 89 18.95 18.08 -21.07
CA ARG A 89 18.57 17.03 -22.01
C ARG A 89 18.98 15.62 -21.54
N PHE A 90 20.04 15.43 -20.75
CA PHE A 90 20.32 14.10 -20.17
C PHE A 90 19.27 13.70 -19.13
N ILE A 91 18.92 14.61 -18.22
CA ILE A 91 17.87 14.40 -17.22
C ILE A 91 16.52 14.19 -17.90
N GLY A 92 16.22 15.01 -18.90
CA GLY A 92 15.01 14.87 -19.72
C GLY A 92 14.94 13.55 -20.48
N THR A 93 16.08 12.99 -20.90
CA THR A 93 16.14 11.70 -21.58
C THR A 93 15.88 10.58 -20.59
N HIS A 94 16.55 10.61 -19.43
CA HIS A 94 16.36 9.63 -18.38
C HIS A 94 14.92 9.61 -17.88
N ALA A 95 14.31 10.78 -17.62
CA ALA A 95 12.92 10.89 -17.23
C ALA A 95 11.98 10.25 -18.27
N ARG A 96 12.17 10.56 -19.56
CA ARG A 96 11.35 10.00 -20.65
C ARG A 96 11.55 8.51 -20.89
N LEU A 97 12.72 7.96 -20.58
CA LEU A 97 13.00 6.52 -20.70
C LEU A 97 12.76 5.75 -19.40
N SER A 98 12.57 6.42 -18.26
CA SER A 98 12.49 5.78 -16.95
C SER A 98 11.38 4.73 -16.89
N ASP A 99 10.18 5.09 -17.36
CA ASP A 99 9.05 4.17 -17.48
C ASP A 99 9.35 3.01 -18.42
N ALA A 100 9.95 3.27 -19.60
CA ALA A 100 10.29 2.23 -20.56
C ALA A 100 11.34 1.25 -20.01
N ILE A 101 12.35 1.76 -19.28
CA ILE A 101 13.37 0.95 -18.59
C ILE A 101 12.72 0.15 -17.47
N GLN A 102 11.80 0.75 -16.72
CA GLN A 102 11.03 0.06 -15.69
C GLN A 102 10.19 -1.06 -16.30
N PHE A 103 9.47 -0.81 -17.40
CA PHE A 103 8.69 -1.82 -18.11
C PHE A 103 9.56 -2.93 -18.71
N LEU A 104 10.75 -2.63 -19.22
CA LEU A 104 11.70 -3.66 -19.66
C LEU A 104 12.15 -4.55 -18.50
N ASN A 105 12.43 -3.97 -17.34
CA ASN A 105 12.79 -4.75 -16.15
C ASN A 105 11.62 -5.57 -15.61
N ILE A 106 10.40 -5.03 -15.65
CA ILE A 106 9.17 -5.76 -15.33
C ILE A 106 8.99 -6.92 -16.32
N ALA A 107 9.11 -6.67 -17.63
CA ALA A 107 8.99 -7.69 -18.67
C ALA A 107 10.00 -8.82 -18.46
N ARG A 108 11.25 -8.51 -18.08
CA ARG A 108 12.25 -9.53 -17.69
C ARG A 108 11.80 -10.39 -16.51
N SER A 109 11.00 -9.86 -15.59
CA SER A 109 10.53 -10.63 -14.43
C SER A 109 9.22 -11.38 -14.67
N ILE A 110 8.30 -10.83 -15.47
CA ILE A 110 6.96 -11.41 -15.66
C ILE A 110 6.78 -12.21 -16.95
N ALA A 111 7.59 -11.91 -17.98
CA ALA A 111 7.48 -12.52 -19.31
C ALA A 111 8.85 -12.49 -20.04
N PRO A 112 9.89 -13.16 -19.50
CA PRO A 112 11.23 -13.15 -20.09
C PRO A 112 11.23 -13.62 -21.55
N GLU A 113 10.31 -14.51 -21.92
CA GLU A 113 10.10 -15.02 -23.27
C GLU A 113 9.71 -13.94 -24.29
N ALA A 114 8.99 -12.90 -23.86
CA ALA A 114 8.56 -11.80 -24.73
C ALA A 114 9.73 -10.89 -25.16
N LEU A 115 10.88 -11.01 -24.49
CA LEU A 115 12.09 -10.23 -24.77
C LEU A 115 13.10 -10.96 -25.67
N HIS A 116 12.83 -12.21 -26.06
CA HIS A 116 13.65 -12.93 -27.02
C HIS A 116 13.44 -12.39 -28.44
N VAL A 117 14.08 -11.26 -28.73
CA VAL A 117 14.44 -10.88 -30.09
C VAL A 117 15.67 -11.72 -30.47
N SER A 118 15.63 -12.38 -31.64
CA SER A 118 16.73 -13.19 -32.19
C SER A 118 18.07 -12.46 -32.04
N PRO A 119 19.16 -13.15 -31.65
CA PRO A 119 20.44 -12.51 -31.37
C PRO A 119 20.98 -11.86 -32.65
N SER A 120 21.02 -10.54 -32.69
CA SER A 120 21.97 -9.83 -33.56
C SER A 120 23.34 -9.86 -32.90
N PRO A 121 24.42 -10.14 -33.65
CA PRO A 121 25.75 -10.30 -33.10
C PRO A 121 26.28 -8.93 -32.70
N VAL A 122 26.25 -8.62 -31.40
CA VAL A 122 26.98 -7.48 -30.84
C VAL A 122 28.00 -8.07 -29.87
N LEU A 123 29.25 -7.66 -30.10
CA LEU A 123 30.47 -8.17 -29.49
C LEU A 123 30.33 -8.41 -27.97
N ALA A 124 30.68 -9.62 -27.56
CA ALA A 124 30.92 -9.96 -26.17
C ALA A 124 32.09 -9.11 -25.62
N PRO A 125 31.98 -8.51 -24.42
CA PRO A 125 33.14 -8.03 -23.71
C PRO A 125 33.94 -9.24 -23.23
N ASN A 126 35.18 -9.39 -23.73
CA ASN A 126 36.16 -10.33 -23.21
C ASN A 126 36.55 -9.91 -21.78
N GLY A 127 35.97 -10.56 -20.79
CA GLY A 127 36.39 -10.46 -19.40
C GLY A 127 35.70 -11.55 -18.57
N PRO A 128 36.40 -12.22 -17.64
CA PRO A 128 35.77 -13.21 -16.81
C PRO A 128 34.67 -12.53 -15.98
N PRO A 129 33.50 -13.18 -15.82
CA PRO A 129 32.41 -12.61 -15.03
C PRO A 129 32.88 -12.39 -13.59
N PRO A 130 32.56 -11.25 -12.95
CA PRO A 130 32.87 -11.06 -11.55
C PRO A 130 32.13 -12.13 -10.75
N GLN A 131 32.89 -12.96 -10.03
CA GLN A 131 32.36 -13.90 -9.06
C GLN A 131 31.69 -13.12 -7.93
N HIS A 132 30.40 -12.82 -8.09
CA HIS A 132 29.57 -12.38 -6.98
C HIS A 132 29.39 -13.56 -6.03
N ARG A 133 30.25 -13.64 -5.01
CA ARG A 133 29.96 -14.39 -3.78
C ARG A 133 28.69 -13.80 -3.18
N SER A 134 27.55 -14.41 -3.49
CA SER A 134 26.31 -14.20 -2.78
C SER A 134 26.50 -14.75 -1.36
N ASN A 135 26.88 -13.89 -0.42
CA ASN A 135 26.70 -14.17 1.00
C ASN A 135 25.21 -14.03 1.35
N HIS A 136 24.38 -14.86 0.72
CA HIS A 136 23.09 -15.20 1.29
C HIS A 136 23.35 -16.30 2.30
N ARG A 137 23.65 -15.91 3.55
CA ARG A 137 23.29 -16.75 4.68
C ARG A 137 21.77 -16.81 4.68
N VAL A 138 21.24 -17.78 3.93
CA VAL A 138 19.91 -18.34 4.20
C VAL A 138 20.06 -18.98 5.56
N ALA A 139 19.66 -18.28 6.61
CA ALA A 139 19.35 -18.92 7.87
C ALA A 139 18.13 -19.79 7.58
N SER A 140 18.37 -21.04 7.17
CA SER A 140 17.37 -22.10 7.22
C SER A 140 17.06 -22.33 8.70
N SER A 141 16.19 -21.50 9.27
CA SER A 141 15.47 -21.91 10.46
C SER A 141 14.45 -22.93 9.98
N THR A 142 14.85 -24.19 10.04
CA THR A 142 13.92 -25.30 10.16
C THR A 142 13.06 -25.03 11.39
N VAL A 143 11.90 -24.42 11.19
CA VAL A 143 10.87 -24.30 12.22
C VAL A 143 10.36 -25.71 12.45
N SER A 144 10.98 -26.36 13.42
CA SER A 144 10.50 -27.60 13.99
C SER A 144 9.32 -27.27 14.92
N SER A 145 8.17 -27.87 14.57
CA SER A 145 7.01 -28.17 15.41
C SER A 145 6.12 -27.01 15.92
N PRO A 146 4.79 -27.02 15.66
CA PRO A 146 3.88 -25.90 15.95
C PRO A 146 3.25 -25.88 17.35
N LEU A 147 3.68 -26.72 18.31
CA LEU A 147 2.88 -26.95 19.52
C LEU A 147 3.44 -26.39 20.85
N SER A 148 4.67 -25.87 20.91
CA SER A 148 5.26 -25.38 22.18
C SER A 148 5.44 -23.86 22.29
N VAL A 149 5.45 -23.12 21.18
CA VAL A 149 5.69 -21.65 21.19
C VAL A 149 4.40 -20.83 21.33
N ILE A 150 3.26 -21.37 20.90
CA ILE A 150 1.97 -20.67 20.95
C ILE A 150 1.49 -20.49 22.40
N GLY A 151 1.72 -21.47 23.27
CA GLY A 151 1.26 -21.43 24.67
C GLY A 151 1.93 -20.35 25.53
N MET A 152 3.25 -20.16 25.41
CA MET A 152 3.98 -19.17 26.23
C MET A 152 3.67 -17.72 25.82
N GLY A 153 3.44 -17.47 24.53
CA GLY A 153 3.08 -16.14 24.04
C GLY A 153 1.71 -15.67 24.55
N HIS A 154 0.71 -16.57 24.59
CA HIS A 154 -0.61 -16.24 25.12
C HIS A 154 -0.59 -15.99 26.63
N VAL A 155 0.15 -16.79 27.42
CA VAL A 155 0.29 -16.55 28.86
C VAL A 155 0.99 -15.22 29.13
N PHE A 156 2.05 -14.91 28.39
CA PHE A 156 2.72 -13.61 28.50
C PHE A 156 1.77 -12.45 28.16
N LEU A 157 1.00 -12.56 27.08
CA LEU A 157 0.01 -11.55 26.71
C LEU A 157 -1.07 -11.40 27.80
N MET A 158 -1.58 -12.50 28.35
CA MET A 158 -2.56 -12.44 29.45
C MET A 158 -2.00 -11.72 30.67
N LEU A 159 -0.78 -12.04 31.09
CA LEU A 159 -0.11 -11.34 32.19
C LEU A 159 0.15 -9.86 31.86
N TRP A 160 0.54 -9.56 30.62
CA TRP A 160 0.74 -8.19 30.15
C TRP A 160 -0.54 -7.36 30.19
N LEU A 161 -1.69 -7.95 29.84
CA LEU A 161 -2.98 -7.26 29.89
C LEU A 161 -3.47 -6.95 31.32
N LEU A 162 -2.90 -7.61 32.34
CA LEU A 162 -3.12 -7.25 33.76
C LEU A 162 -2.33 -6.00 34.18
N VAL A 163 -1.30 -5.62 33.42
CA VAL A 163 -0.51 -4.41 33.70
C VAL A 163 -1.39 -3.16 33.53
N PRO A 164 -1.34 -2.18 34.46
CA PRO A 164 -2.12 -0.96 34.37
C PRO A 164 -1.96 -0.24 33.02
N CYS A 165 -3.06 0.32 32.51
CA CYS A 165 -3.10 0.95 31.18
C CYS A 165 -2.00 2.01 30.98
N TRP A 166 -1.74 2.86 32.00
CA TRP A 166 -0.72 3.90 31.93
C TRP A 166 0.70 3.31 31.70
N ALA A 167 1.00 2.17 32.32
CA ALA A 167 2.29 1.49 32.18
C ALA A 167 2.41 0.81 30.81
N ARG A 168 1.32 0.21 30.31
CA ARG A 168 1.26 -0.31 28.94
C ARG A 168 1.49 0.79 27.90
N ILE A 169 0.86 1.94 28.07
CA ILE A 169 1.05 3.11 27.21
C ILE A 169 2.50 3.60 27.23
N ALA A 170 3.10 3.71 28.42
CA ALA A 170 4.51 4.09 28.53
C ALA A 170 5.44 3.11 27.79
N ALA A 171 5.16 1.81 27.88
CA ALA A 171 5.88 0.78 27.12
C ALA A 171 5.66 0.92 25.61
N TYR A 172 4.44 1.21 25.16
CA TYR A 172 4.15 1.43 23.74
C TYR A 172 4.83 2.68 23.19
N ASP A 173 4.89 3.77 23.95
CA ASP A 173 5.64 4.96 23.57
C ASP A 173 7.15 4.67 23.47
N PHE A 174 7.70 3.88 24.39
CA PHE A 174 9.10 3.44 24.32
C PHE A 174 9.35 2.57 23.08
N LEU A 175 8.53 1.55 22.86
CA LEU A 175 8.62 0.68 21.69
C LEU A 175 8.47 1.47 20.39
N ARG A 176 7.59 2.47 20.35
CA ARG A 176 7.42 3.36 19.19
C ARG A 176 8.71 4.12 18.87
N LYS A 177 9.37 4.70 19.88
CA LYS A 177 10.67 5.38 19.71
C LYS A 177 11.75 4.41 19.24
N LEU A 178 11.78 3.20 19.78
CA LEU A 178 12.70 2.14 19.33
C LEU A 178 12.41 1.71 17.88
N GLY A 179 11.13 1.57 17.52
CA GLY A 179 10.70 1.26 16.16
C GLY A 179 11.09 2.35 15.16
N LEU A 180 10.94 3.61 15.55
CA LEU A 180 11.40 4.76 14.75
C LEU A 180 12.92 4.71 14.52
N ALA A 181 13.70 4.39 15.55
CA ALA A 181 15.15 4.27 15.43
C ALA A 181 15.59 3.09 14.55
N LEU A 182 14.90 1.94 14.65
CA LEU A 182 15.28 0.72 13.94
C LEU A 182 14.77 0.67 12.49
N TYR A 183 13.59 1.23 12.22
CA TYR A 183 12.89 1.07 10.94
C TYR A 183 12.62 2.40 10.22
N GLY A 184 13.00 3.52 10.82
CA GLY A 184 12.74 4.85 10.30
C GLY A 184 11.29 5.31 10.53
N PRO A 185 10.97 6.53 10.06
CA PRO A 185 9.63 7.06 10.18
C PRO A 185 8.64 6.19 9.40
N PRO A 186 7.39 6.14 9.87
CA PRO A 186 6.34 5.55 9.05
C PRO A 186 6.24 6.38 7.76
N GLY A 187 5.92 5.74 6.64
CA GLY A 187 5.85 6.42 5.34
C GLY A 187 4.66 7.40 5.30
N ASP A 188 3.79 7.26 4.30
CA ASP A 188 2.62 8.14 4.14
C ASP A 188 1.57 8.01 5.27
N PHE A 189 1.78 7.11 6.25
CA PHE A 189 0.87 6.82 7.35
C PHE A 189 1.44 7.32 8.69
N SER A 190 1.16 8.57 9.05
CA SER A 190 1.72 9.23 10.24
C SER A 190 1.34 8.62 11.59
N THR A 191 0.42 7.64 11.61
CA THR A 191 -0.20 7.05 12.80
C THR A 191 0.14 5.57 13.02
N VAL A 192 1.03 4.97 12.23
CA VAL A 192 1.33 3.51 12.30
C VAL A 192 2.82 3.26 12.34
N GLN A 193 3.36 2.71 13.42
CA GLN A 193 4.79 2.43 13.57
C GLN A 193 5.08 0.91 13.57
N ARG A 194 6.06 0.49 12.75
CA ARG A 194 6.62 -0.86 12.84
C ARG A 194 7.42 -0.99 14.13
N LEU A 195 7.19 -2.06 14.87
CA LEU A 195 7.87 -2.39 16.11
C LEU A 195 8.75 -3.64 15.96
N PRO A 196 9.69 -3.87 16.90
CA PRO A 196 10.40 -5.15 17.01
C PRO A 196 9.44 -6.34 17.21
N PHE A 197 9.97 -7.56 17.12
CA PHE A 197 9.23 -8.81 17.38
C PHE A 197 8.05 -9.07 16.42
N GLY A 198 8.07 -8.45 15.24
CA GLY A 198 7.01 -8.63 14.25
C GLY A 198 5.69 -8.00 14.69
N LEU A 199 5.74 -6.83 15.33
CA LEU A 199 4.57 -6.09 15.79
C LEU A 199 4.39 -4.79 15.01
N TYR A 200 3.15 -4.30 15.01
CA TYR A 200 2.80 -2.95 14.58
C TYR A 200 1.98 -2.27 15.68
N LEU A 201 2.20 -0.97 15.81
CA LEU A 201 1.45 -0.11 16.71
C LEU A 201 0.77 0.97 15.90
N LYS A 202 -0.57 0.98 15.92
CA LYS A 202 -1.33 2.15 15.53
C LYS A 202 -1.50 3.06 16.76
N TYR A 203 -1.30 4.36 16.60
CA TYR A 203 -1.33 5.35 17.67
C TYR A 203 -1.98 6.64 17.19
N ASN A 204 -2.41 7.47 18.14
CA ASN A 204 -3.17 8.71 17.88
C ASN A 204 -4.52 8.48 17.16
N GLY A 205 -5.09 7.30 17.28
CA GLY A 205 -6.43 7.00 16.78
C GLY A 205 -7.52 7.34 17.78
N THR A 206 -8.76 7.31 17.31
CA THR A 206 -9.93 7.47 18.18
C THR A 206 -10.15 6.18 18.99
N PRO A 207 -10.59 6.28 20.27
CA PRO A 207 -10.96 5.10 21.04
C PRO A 207 -12.04 4.25 20.38
N HIS A 208 -12.98 4.87 19.65
CA HIS A 208 -14.04 4.16 18.93
C HIS A 208 -13.48 3.35 17.77
N GLY A 209 -12.69 3.96 16.89
CA GLY A 209 -12.11 3.32 15.71
C GLY A 209 -11.23 2.12 16.09
N TYR A 210 -10.31 2.27 17.04
CA TYR A 210 -9.42 1.17 17.45
C TYR A 210 -10.14 0.06 18.22
N ARG A 211 -11.18 0.36 19.00
CA ARG A 211 -12.04 -0.67 19.59
C ARG A 211 -12.81 -1.44 18.52
N ASN A 212 -13.29 -0.75 17.48
CA ASN A 212 -13.98 -1.36 16.37
C ASN A 212 -13.02 -2.24 15.55
N GLU A 213 -11.84 -1.74 15.18
CA GLU A 213 -10.82 -2.51 14.47
C GLU A 213 -10.41 -3.77 15.25
N PHE A 214 -10.14 -3.62 16.54
CA PHE A 214 -9.78 -4.75 17.40
C PHE A 214 -10.86 -5.84 17.42
N GLN A 215 -12.14 -5.44 17.49
CA GLN A 215 -13.26 -6.38 17.46
C GLN A 215 -13.48 -6.98 16.06
N ALA A 216 -13.31 -6.20 14.99
CA ALA A 216 -13.38 -6.67 13.61
C ALA A 216 -12.36 -7.78 13.35
N LEU A 217 -11.09 -7.55 13.72
CA LEU A 217 -10.02 -8.53 13.59
C LEU A 217 -10.34 -9.82 14.37
N LYS A 218 -10.94 -9.72 15.58
CA LYS A 218 -11.38 -10.90 16.34
C LYS A 218 -12.48 -11.69 15.63
N LEU A 219 -13.48 -11.01 15.07
CA LEU A 219 -14.56 -11.67 14.34
C LEU A 219 -14.05 -12.37 13.09
N VAL A 220 -13.21 -11.70 12.29
CA VAL A 220 -12.64 -12.26 11.07
C VAL A 220 -11.80 -13.51 11.37
N ARG A 221 -10.93 -13.45 12.39
CA ARG A 221 -10.12 -14.61 12.82
C ARG A 221 -10.96 -15.75 13.37
N LYS A 222 -12.10 -15.46 14.00
CA LYS A 222 -12.98 -16.47 14.58
C LYS A 222 -13.76 -17.24 13.52
N TYR A 223 -14.24 -16.56 12.49
CA TYR A 223 -15.21 -17.11 11.54
C TYR A 223 -14.65 -17.42 10.16
N THR A 224 -13.42 -16.99 9.86
CA THR A 224 -12.85 -17.10 8.51
C THR A 224 -11.40 -17.56 8.55
N THR A 225 -10.88 -17.94 7.39
CA THR A 225 -9.44 -18.19 7.17
C THR A 225 -8.76 -16.99 6.51
N VAL A 226 -9.42 -15.82 6.46
CA VAL A 226 -8.84 -14.62 5.85
C VAL A 226 -7.62 -14.19 6.65
N PRO A 227 -6.46 -13.99 5.99
CA PRO A 227 -5.27 -13.58 6.69
C PRO A 227 -5.43 -12.12 7.16
N VAL A 228 -5.44 -11.93 8.47
CA VAL A 228 -5.53 -10.62 9.11
C VAL A 228 -4.58 -10.52 10.31
N PRO A 229 -4.14 -9.31 10.69
CA PRO A 229 -3.37 -9.10 11.92
C PRO A 229 -4.05 -9.72 13.14
N GLU A 230 -3.24 -10.22 14.08
CA GLU A 230 -3.76 -10.63 15.38
C GLU A 230 -3.91 -9.39 16.28
N PRO A 231 -5.11 -9.11 16.80
CA PRO A 231 -5.35 -7.99 17.70
C PRO A 231 -4.88 -8.36 19.12
N LEU A 232 -3.82 -7.71 19.60
CA LEU A 232 -3.17 -8.05 20.87
C LEU A 232 -3.68 -7.19 22.03
N ASP A 233 -3.77 -5.88 21.83
CA ASP A 233 -4.19 -4.95 22.89
C ASP A 233 -4.76 -3.63 22.35
N VAL A 234 -5.68 -3.04 23.11
CA VAL A 234 -6.14 -1.65 22.96
C VAL A 234 -5.89 -0.91 24.27
N ALA A 235 -5.10 0.15 24.22
CA ALA A 235 -4.84 1.02 25.35
C ALA A 235 -5.32 2.44 25.06
N ILE A 236 -6.00 3.07 26.02
CA ILE A 236 -6.57 4.41 25.87
C ILE A 236 -5.95 5.30 26.93
N ARG A 237 -5.31 6.38 26.50
CA ARG A 237 -4.79 7.39 27.42
C ARG A 237 -5.97 8.18 27.99
N PRO A 238 -6.10 8.30 29.33
CA PRO A 238 -7.08 9.19 29.93
C PRO A 238 -6.73 10.64 29.57
N VAL A 239 -7.72 11.40 29.11
CA VAL A 239 -7.54 12.84 28.88
C VAL A 239 -7.66 13.54 30.24
N GLN A 240 -6.54 14.06 30.77
CA GLN A 240 -6.55 14.93 31.95
C GLN A 240 -6.64 16.39 31.46
N HIS A 241 -7.77 17.04 31.75
CA HIS A 241 -8.08 18.45 31.44
C HIS A 241 -8.08 18.82 29.95
N VAL A 242 -9.28 18.83 29.34
CA VAL A 242 -9.51 19.49 28.06
C VAL A 242 -9.70 20.98 28.35
N ALA A 243 -8.82 21.85 27.84
CA ALA A 243 -9.12 23.28 27.75
C ALA A 243 -10.37 23.44 26.87
N ALA A 244 -11.34 24.24 27.30
CA ALA A 244 -12.73 24.28 26.82
C ALA A 244 -12.93 24.59 25.31
N GLU A 245 -11.87 24.68 24.51
CA GLU A 245 -11.89 25.10 23.11
C GLU A 245 -11.56 23.98 22.11
N GLU A 246 -11.11 22.80 22.55
CA GLU A 246 -10.89 21.64 21.66
C GLU A 246 -12.01 20.60 21.79
N SER A 247 -12.66 20.27 20.67
CA SER A 247 -13.75 19.29 20.63
C SER A 247 -13.27 17.92 21.16
N PRO A 248 -13.99 17.24 22.09
CA PRO A 248 -13.58 15.97 22.70
C PRO A 248 -13.30 14.83 21.71
N ALA A 249 -13.83 14.92 20.49
CA ALA A 249 -13.63 13.95 19.42
C ALA A 249 -12.24 14.04 18.75
N SER A 250 -11.50 15.14 18.95
CA SER A 250 -10.28 15.47 18.21
C SER A 250 -8.98 15.08 18.91
N LEU A 251 -9.01 14.74 20.20
CA LEU A 251 -7.82 14.31 20.97
C LEU A 251 -7.73 12.78 21.10
N GLY A 252 -7.69 12.07 19.98
CA GLY A 252 -7.52 10.62 19.96
C GLY A 252 -6.18 10.19 20.54
N HIS A 253 -6.17 9.65 21.76
CA HIS A 253 -4.97 9.07 22.39
C HIS A 253 -5.14 7.55 22.62
N ALA A 254 -5.72 6.85 21.64
CA ALA A 254 -5.77 5.40 21.66
C ALA A 254 -4.54 4.77 20.97
N TYR A 255 -4.22 3.56 21.41
CA TYR A 255 -3.18 2.71 20.87
C TYR A 255 -3.78 1.35 20.55
N LEU A 256 -3.45 0.81 19.39
CA LEU A 256 -3.82 -0.54 18.96
C LEU A 256 -2.55 -1.30 18.62
N LEU A 257 -2.27 -2.35 19.40
CA LEU A 257 -1.14 -3.24 19.19
C LEU A 257 -1.60 -4.48 18.43
N ILE A 258 -0.96 -4.75 17.30
CA ILE A 258 -1.29 -5.86 16.39
C ILE A 258 -0.02 -6.59 15.94
N THR A 259 -0.17 -7.83 15.46
CA THR A 259 0.93 -8.53 14.79
C THR A 259 1.17 -8.02 13.37
N ARG A 260 2.41 -8.15 12.89
CA ARG A 260 2.79 -7.85 11.52
C ARG A 260 2.37 -8.98 10.59
N ILE A 261 1.76 -8.59 9.48
CA ILE A 261 1.57 -9.47 8.32
C ILE A 261 2.70 -9.20 7.30
N PRO A 262 3.33 -10.25 6.72
CA PRO A 262 4.32 -10.07 5.65
C PRO A 262 3.69 -9.55 4.36
N GLY A 263 4.54 -9.12 3.43
CA GLY A 263 4.12 -8.54 2.15
C GLY A 263 4.19 -7.02 2.08
N VAL A 264 3.77 -6.51 0.93
CA VAL A 264 3.69 -5.10 0.57
C VAL A 264 2.27 -4.77 0.11
N PRO A 265 1.80 -3.52 0.27
CA PRO A 265 0.52 -3.11 -0.29
C PRO A 265 0.44 -3.37 -1.79
N LEU A 266 -0.70 -3.89 -2.24
CA LEU A 266 -1.00 -4.17 -3.65
C LEU A 266 -0.83 -2.92 -4.53
N SER A 267 -1.11 -1.74 -3.97
CA SER A 267 -0.85 -0.44 -4.62
C SER A 267 0.59 -0.25 -5.08
N HIS A 268 1.58 -0.84 -4.40
CA HIS A 268 3.00 -0.68 -4.74
C HIS A 268 3.48 -1.60 -5.85
N CYS A 269 2.72 -2.66 -6.18
CA CYS A 269 3.17 -3.68 -7.12
C CYS A 269 2.22 -3.92 -8.29
N GLN A 270 1.23 -3.05 -8.51
CA GLN A 270 0.23 -3.23 -9.57
C GLN A 270 0.84 -3.44 -10.97
N TYR A 271 1.96 -2.76 -11.26
CA TYR A 271 2.70 -2.91 -12.52
C TYR A 271 3.54 -4.18 -12.61
N HIS A 272 3.79 -4.86 -11.49
CA HIS A 272 4.60 -6.08 -11.43
C HIS A 272 3.77 -7.37 -11.52
N LEU A 273 2.43 -7.27 -11.59
CA LEU A 273 1.54 -8.42 -11.65
C LEU A 273 1.29 -8.86 -13.09
N SER A 274 1.65 -10.10 -13.41
CA SER A 274 1.22 -10.73 -14.66
C SER A 274 -0.30 -10.91 -14.68
N GLU A 275 -0.89 -11.23 -15.85
CA GLU A 275 -2.33 -11.58 -15.90
C GLU A 275 -2.65 -12.84 -15.08
N LYS A 276 -1.72 -13.80 -15.01
CA LYS A 276 -1.86 -15.01 -14.17
C LYS A 276 -1.95 -14.62 -12.70
N ASP A 277 -1.04 -13.77 -12.23
CA ASP A 277 -1.02 -13.29 -10.85
C ASP A 277 -2.27 -12.48 -10.51
N ARG A 278 -2.68 -11.59 -11.41
CA ARG A 278 -3.90 -10.78 -11.25
C ARG A 278 -5.12 -11.67 -11.08
N LYS A 279 -5.31 -12.68 -11.94
CA LYS A 279 -6.41 -13.65 -11.83
C LYS A 279 -6.34 -14.48 -10.54
N GLN A 280 -5.14 -14.85 -10.10
CA GLN A 280 -4.94 -15.56 -8.83
C GLN A 280 -5.32 -14.69 -7.63
N ILE A 281 -4.98 -13.40 -7.65
CA ILE A 281 -5.40 -12.43 -6.62
C ILE A 281 -6.91 -12.24 -6.64
N VAL A 282 -7.53 -12.10 -7.82
CA VAL A 282 -9.00 -12.02 -7.96
C VAL A 282 -9.68 -13.23 -7.31
N GLY A 283 -9.20 -14.45 -7.60
CA GLY A 283 -9.74 -15.68 -7.00
C GLY A 283 -9.60 -15.73 -5.47
N GLN A 284 -8.44 -15.32 -4.94
CA GLN A 284 -8.24 -15.22 -3.48
C GLN A 284 -9.17 -14.20 -2.84
N MET A 285 -9.29 -13.01 -3.43
CA MET A 285 -10.16 -11.95 -2.92
C MET A 285 -11.64 -12.35 -2.93
N ARG A 286 -12.11 -13.03 -3.98
CA ARG A 286 -13.47 -13.61 -4.03
C ARG A 286 -13.70 -14.58 -2.87
N SER A 287 -12.78 -15.53 -2.66
CA SER A 287 -12.86 -16.46 -1.53
C SER A 287 -12.90 -15.71 -0.19
N PHE A 288 -12.06 -14.70 0.00
CA PHE A 288 -12.02 -13.94 1.25
C PHE A 288 -13.30 -13.12 1.47
N ILE A 289 -13.80 -12.41 0.46
CA ILE A 289 -15.03 -11.63 0.58
C ILE A 289 -16.23 -12.54 0.85
N ALA A 290 -16.31 -13.71 0.21
CA ALA A 290 -17.35 -14.70 0.49
C ALA A 290 -17.36 -15.13 1.96
N GLN A 291 -16.18 -15.41 2.52
CA GLN A 291 -16.03 -15.78 3.93
C GLN A 291 -16.41 -14.63 4.88
N ILE A 292 -15.92 -13.41 4.60
CA ILE A 292 -16.19 -12.23 5.41
C ILE A 292 -17.69 -11.93 5.42
N ARG A 293 -18.36 -11.98 4.27
CA ARG A 293 -19.82 -11.79 4.19
C ARG A 293 -20.62 -12.86 4.94
N GLY A 294 -20.03 -14.02 5.16
CA GLY A 294 -20.60 -15.12 5.95
C GLY A 294 -20.51 -14.93 7.47
N ILE A 295 -19.83 -13.89 7.97
CA ILE A 295 -19.76 -13.60 9.41
C ILE A 295 -21.16 -13.22 9.91
N PRO A 296 -21.71 -13.93 10.92
CA PRO A 296 -23.10 -13.73 11.33
C PRO A 296 -23.26 -12.44 12.13
N ASN A 297 -24.29 -11.65 11.80
CA ASN A 297 -24.67 -10.48 12.59
C ASN A 297 -25.42 -10.89 13.87
N LEU A 298 -24.66 -10.98 14.97
CA LEU A 298 -25.19 -11.35 16.29
C LEU A 298 -25.15 -10.19 17.30
N VAL A 299 -24.72 -9.01 16.87
CA VAL A 299 -24.37 -7.90 17.77
C VAL A 299 -25.52 -6.94 18.01
N ASN A 300 -26.40 -6.76 17.03
CA ASN A 300 -27.58 -5.90 17.16
C ASN A 300 -28.72 -6.42 16.26
N ARG A 301 -29.78 -6.95 16.88
CA ARG A 301 -30.93 -7.52 16.15
C ARG A 301 -31.91 -6.46 15.65
N ASP A 302 -32.08 -5.39 16.42
CA ASP A 302 -33.04 -4.33 16.12
C ASP A 302 -32.47 -3.31 15.12
N ALA A 303 -31.14 -3.20 15.07
CA ALA A 303 -30.41 -2.33 14.16
C ALA A 303 -29.27 -3.08 13.44
N PRO A 304 -29.60 -3.87 12.40
CA PRO A 304 -28.63 -4.74 11.73
C PRO A 304 -27.53 -3.97 11.00
N ILE A 305 -27.74 -2.71 10.60
CA ILE A 305 -26.69 -1.89 10.00
C ILE A 305 -25.96 -1.15 11.12
N CYS A 306 -24.79 -1.66 11.49
CA CYS A 306 -24.05 -1.22 12.68
C CYS A 306 -22.56 -1.55 12.57
N ASN A 307 -21.75 -1.02 13.49
CA ASN A 307 -20.33 -1.41 13.59
C ASN A 307 -20.18 -2.85 14.13
N THR A 308 -18.94 -3.33 14.28
CA THR A 308 -18.66 -4.71 14.75
C THR A 308 -19.09 -5.01 16.20
N ARG A 309 -19.54 -3.98 16.92
CA ARG A 309 -19.97 -4.03 18.31
C ARG A 309 -21.48 -3.78 18.47
N GLY A 310 -22.22 -3.58 17.36
CA GLY A 310 -23.65 -3.25 17.39
C GLY A 310 -23.95 -1.78 17.68
N GLU A 311 -22.92 -0.92 17.64
CA GLU A 311 -22.99 0.52 17.91
C GLU A 311 -22.98 1.33 16.59
N THR A 312 -22.83 2.64 16.69
CA THR A 312 -22.71 3.58 15.55
C THR A 312 -21.58 3.19 14.60
N CYS A 313 -21.89 3.22 13.30
CA CYS A 313 -20.92 3.13 12.21
C CYS A 313 -20.04 4.39 12.14
N GLN A 314 -18.84 4.24 11.58
CA GLN A 314 -18.01 5.37 11.14
C GLN A 314 -17.53 5.05 9.73
N ASN A 315 -17.52 6.06 8.85
CA ASN A 315 -16.93 5.93 7.52
C ASN A 315 -16.62 7.32 6.97
N SER A 316 -15.45 7.47 6.35
CA SER A 316 -15.01 8.75 5.76
C SER A 316 -15.95 9.26 4.67
N ARG A 317 -16.71 8.35 4.05
CA ARG A 317 -17.74 8.62 3.06
C ARG A 317 -18.99 9.28 3.65
N ILE A 318 -19.28 9.08 4.93
CA ILE A 318 -20.54 9.53 5.56
C ILE A 318 -20.19 10.58 6.62
N ARG A 319 -20.54 11.84 6.34
CA ARG A 319 -20.41 12.96 7.29
C ARG A 319 -18.99 13.14 7.89
N GLY A 320 -17.93 12.84 7.14
CA GLY A 320 -16.55 13.10 7.56
C GLY A 320 -16.16 12.36 8.85
N ASP A 321 -16.32 11.03 8.85
CA ASP A 321 -15.97 10.12 9.96
C ASP A 321 -16.80 10.28 11.25
N GLN A 322 -17.83 11.13 11.24
CA GLN A 322 -18.74 11.25 12.38
C GLN A 322 -19.51 9.94 12.61
N PRO A 323 -19.73 9.54 13.88
CA PRO A 323 -20.56 8.39 14.19
C PRO A 323 -21.97 8.52 13.63
N VAL A 324 -22.48 7.47 12.98
CA VAL A 324 -23.82 7.43 12.40
C VAL A 324 -24.54 6.12 12.73
N GLY A 325 -25.86 6.16 12.89
CA GLY A 325 -26.66 4.98 13.22
C GLY A 325 -26.55 4.57 14.68
N PRO A 326 -26.65 3.27 15.03
CA PRO A 326 -26.95 2.15 14.13
C PRO A 326 -28.35 2.27 13.49
N PHE A 327 -28.64 1.49 12.45
CA PHE A 327 -29.89 1.61 11.67
C PHE A 327 -30.69 0.32 11.65
N ALA A 328 -32.01 0.47 11.79
CA ALA A 328 -32.99 -0.61 11.76
C ALA A 328 -33.12 -1.26 10.38
N ASP A 329 -32.89 -0.49 9.32
CA ASP A 329 -33.10 -0.91 7.94
C ASP A 329 -32.34 -0.02 6.95
N GLU A 330 -32.33 -0.42 5.68
CA GLU A 330 -31.74 0.37 4.60
C GLU A 330 -32.46 1.71 4.37
N VAL A 331 -33.73 1.84 4.78
CA VAL A 331 -34.50 3.08 4.67
C VAL A 331 -33.88 4.15 5.57
N SER A 332 -33.70 3.82 6.84
CA SER A 332 -33.09 4.71 7.84
C SER A 332 -31.62 4.98 7.54
N PHE A 333 -30.87 3.98 7.06
CA PHE A 333 -29.49 4.18 6.60
C PHE A 333 -29.40 5.14 5.41
N SER A 334 -30.23 4.94 4.38
CA SER A 334 -30.15 5.71 3.13
C SER A 334 -30.58 7.15 3.26
N ARG A 335 -31.35 7.51 4.30
CA ARG A 335 -31.66 8.92 4.64
C ARG A 335 -30.41 9.76 4.90
N LEU A 336 -29.28 9.14 5.23
CA LEU A 336 -28.01 9.84 5.37
C LEU A 336 -27.21 9.97 4.07
N LEU A 337 -27.66 9.31 3.01
CA LEU A 337 -27.03 9.30 1.69
C LEU A 337 -27.85 10.17 0.74
N ARG A 338 -27.22 10.65 -0.33
CA ARG A 338 -27.97 11.37 -1.38
C ARG A 338 -28.83 10.43 -2.17
N TYR A 339 -29.92 10.99 -2.68
CA TYR A 339 -30.96 10.26 -3.39
C TYR A 339 -31.49 9.11 -2.52
N PRO A 340 -32.00 9.42 -1.30
CA PRO A 340 -32.39 8.40 -0.33
C PRO A 340 -33.51 7.49 -0.84
N ASP A 341 -34.35 8.00 -1.74
CA ASP A 341 -35.52 7.32 -2.31
C ASP A 341 -35.22 6.52 -3.58
N GLU A 342 -33.95 6.46 -4.04
CA GLU A 342 -33.57 5.64 -5.19
C GLU A 342 -33.83 4.15 -4.92
N PRO A 343 -34.52 3.44 -5.85
CA PRO A 343 -34.82 2.02 -5.68
C PRO A 343 -33.59 1.14 -5.47
N SER A 344 -32.44 1.50 -6.07
CA SER A 344 -31.15 0.79 -5.91
C SER A 344 -30.48 1.04 -4.56
N ARG A 345 -31.15 1.68 -3.59
CA ARG A 345 -30.66 1.76 -2.21
C ARG A 345 -31.41 0.80 -1.26
N ARG A 346 -32.16 -0.17 -1.79
CA ARG A 346 -33.02 -1.08 -1.02
C ARG A 346 -32.96 -2.50 -1.55
N GLY A 347 -33.30 -3.45 -0.69
CA GLY A 347 -33.45 -4.86 -1.05
C GLY A 347 -32.16 -5.66 -0.95
N HIS A 348 -31.13 -5.12 -0.28
CA HIS A 348 -29.84 -5.77 -0.14
C HIS A 348 -29.78 -6.64 1.10
N LYS A 349 -28.94 -7.67 1.04
CA LYS A 349 -28.52 -8.37 2.26
C LYS A 349 -27.61 -7.47 3.09
N ILE A 350 -27.79 -7.50 4.40
CA ILE A 350 -26.88 -6.88 5.35
C ILE A 350 -25.81 -7.91 5.72
N VAL A 351 -24.56 -7.61 5.36
CA VAL A 351 -23.42 -8.53 5.49
C VAL A 351 -22.28 -7.83 6.21
N PHE A 352 -21.35 -8.59 6.79
CA PHE A 352 -20.13 -8.00 7.32
C PHE A 352 -19.25 -7.52 6.16
N THR A 353 -18.78 -6.29 6.23
CA THR A 353 -17.97 -5.62 5.20
C THR A 353 -16.69 -5.05 5.81
N HIS A 354 -15.64 -4.93 4.99
CA HIS A 354 -14.43 -4.23 5.40
C HIS A 354 -14.66 -2.70 5.53
N ALA A 355 -15.47 -2.16 4.62
CA ALA A 355 -15.82 -0.74 4.44
C ALA A 355 -14.64 0.20 4.10
N ASP A 356 -13.50 -0.37 3.70
CA ASP A 356 -12.34 0.35 3.12
C ASP A 356 -11.39 -0.57 2.34
N LEU A 357 -11.95 -1.44 1.48
CA LEU A 357 -11.20 -2.46 0.76
C LEU A 357 -10.49 -1.90 -0.49
N ASN A 358 -9.48 -1.05 -0.27
CA ASN A 358 -8.66 -0.43 -1.31
C ASN A 358 -7.26 -1.10 -1.42
N PRO A 359 -6.46 -0.86 -2.49
CA PRO A 359 -5.22 -1.61 -2.72
C PRO A 359 -4.10 -1.29 -1.74
N ARG A 360 -4.23 -0.25 -0.90
CA ARG A 360 -3.29 -0.01 0.20
C ARG A 360 -3.50 -0.99 1.36
N ASN A 361 -4.71 -1.51 1.47
CA ASN A 361 -5.18 -2.36 2.57
C ASN A 361 -5.11 -3.86 2.23
N ILE A 362 -4.71 -4.20 1.00
CA ILE A 362 -4.47 -5.59 0.55
C ILE A 362 -2.96 -5.79 0.47
N LEU A 363 -2.42 -6.66 1.33
CA LEU A 363 -1.01 -7.03 1.32
C LEU A 363 -0.79 -8.24 0.41
N VAL A 364 0.24 -8.17 -0.40
CA VAL A 364 0.68 -9.25 -1.29
C VAL A 364 2.16 -9.52 -1.16
N ASP A 365 2.57 -10.75 -1.44
CA ASP A 365 3.98 -11.13 -1.47
C ASP A 365 4.26 -12.14 -2.58
N GLN A 366 5.52 -12.19 -3.01
CA GLN A 366 5.97 -13.20 -3.96
C GLN A 366 6.24 -14.51 -3.24
N VAL A 367 5.68 -15.59 -3.78
CA VAL A 367 5.93 -16.94 -3.32
C VAL A 367 6.38 -17.83 -4.48
N THR A 368 7.19 -18.83 -4.16
CA THR A 368 7.50 -19.91 -5.10
C THR A 368 6.32 -20.87 -5.11
N GLN A 369 5.70 -21.03 -6.27
CA GLN A 369 4.62 -21.99 -6.50
C GLN A 369 5.18 -23.43 -6.56
N GLU A 370 4.30 -24.43 -6.49
CA GLU A 370 4.69 -25.85 -6.53
C GLU A 370 5.45 -26.23 -7.80
N ASP A 371 5.17 -25.57 -8.93
CA ASP A 371 5.86 -25.74 -10.20
C ASP A 371 7.25 -25.06 -10.27
N GLY A 372 7.71 -24.46 -9.15
CA GLY A 372 8.98 -23.73 -9.06
C GLY A 372 8.93 -22.32 -9.63
N SER A 373 7.82 -21.91 -10.25
CA SER A 373 7.63 -20.54 -10.74
C SER A 373 7.41 -19.57 -9.58
N LYS A 374 7.66 -18.27 -9.81
CA LYS A 374 7.27 -17.23 -8.87
C LYS A 374 5.86 -16.76 -9.18
N GLY A 375 5.03 -16.62 -8.15
CA GLY A 375 3.72 -15.99 -8.25
C GLY A 375 3.46 -15.05 -7.10
N TRP A 376 2.32 -14.37 -7.14
CA TRP A 376 1.88 -13.49 -6.07
C TRP A 376 0.67 -14.05 -5.35
N ILE A 377 0.69 -13.95 -4.01
CA ILE A 377 -0.46 -14.29 -3.16
C ILE A 377 -0.86 -13.11 -2.30
N VAL A 378 -2.11 -13.11 -1.87
CA VAL A 378 -2.59 -12.18 -0.84
C VAL A 378 -2.14 -12.72 0.51
N THR A 379 -1.29 -11.96 1.19
CA THR A 379 -0.74 -12.32 2.50
C THR A 379 -1.54 -11.72 3.65
N GLY A 380 -2.37 -10.70 3.39
CA GLY A 380 -3.14 -10.03 4.43
C GLY A 380 -4.17 -9.04 3.93
N ILE A 381 -5.23 -8.85 4.69
CA ILE A 381 -6.10 -7.68 4.62
C ILE A 381 -5.97 -6.91 5.95
N ILE A 382 -5.73 -5.61 5.88
CA ILE A 382 -5.45 -4.74 7.03
C ILE A 382 -6.38 -3.52 7.04
N ASP A 383 -6.38 -2.78 8.15
CA ASP A 383 -7.11 -1.51 8.30
C ASP A 383 -8.64 -1.68 8.43
N TRP A 384 -9.05 -2.45 9.44
CA TRP A 384 -10.45 -2.85 9.66
C TRP A 384 -11.26 -1.86 10.53
N GLU A 385 -10.81 -0.61 10.66
CA GLU A 385 -11.42 0.34 11.60
C GLU A 385 -12.84 0.77 11.24
N PHE A 386 -13.19 0.73 9.95
CA PHE A 386 -14.54 1.06 9.45
C PHE A 386 -15.45 -0.16 9.30
N SER A 387 -14.95 -1.36 9.60
CA SER A 387 -15.68 -2.59 9.39
C SER A 387 -16.94 -2.68 10.24
N GLY A 388 -17.92 -3.38 9.72
CA GLY A 388 -19.26 -3.46 10.30
C GLY A 388 -20.21 -4.19 9.37
N TYR A 389 -21.49 -4.16 9.71
CA TYR A 389 -22.56 -4.75 8.94
C TYR A 389 -23.23 -3.68 8.09
N TYR A 390 -23.15 -3.83 6.77
CA TYR A 390 -23.65 -2.87 5.79
C TYR A 390 -24.35 -3.61 4.63
N PRO A 391 -25.10 -2.90 3.78
CA PRO A 391 -25.62 -3.46 2.54
C PRO A 391 -24.52 -4.12 1.68
N GLU A 392 -24.83 -5.24 1.04
CA GLU A 392 -23.82 -6.06 0.33
C GLU A 392 -23.11 -5.36 -0.84
N TYR A 393 -23.61 -4.23 -1.35
CA TYR A 393 -22.92 -3.43 -2.35
C TYR A 393 -21.79 -2.55 -1.76
N TRP A 394 -21.75 -2.36 -0.44
CA TRP A 394 -20.99 -1.28 0.22
C TRP A 394 -19.48 -1.36 -0.02
N ASP A 395 -18.86 -2.54 0.11
CA ASP A 395 -17.42 -2.70 -0.16
C ASP A 395 -17.07 -2.38 -1.62
N TYR A 396 -17.96 -2.72 -2.58
CA TYR A 396 -17.74 -2.45 -4.00
C TYR A 396 -17.77 -0.94 -4.28
N THR A 397 -18.85 -0.26 -3.88
CA THR A 397 -19.00 1.17 -4.17
C THR A 397 -18.00 2.01 -3.38
N LYS A 398 -17.60 1.58 -2.17
CA LYS A 398 -16.53 2.23 -1.41
C LYS A 398 -15.16 2.03 -2.05
N ALA A 399 -14.83 0.84 -2.56
CA ALA A 399 -13.59 0.64 -3.31
C ALA A 399 -13.54 1.52 -4.58
N MET A 400 -14.67 1.65 -5.30
CA MET A 400 -14.78 2.48 -6.50
C MET A 400 -14.79 3.99 -6.22
N PHE A 401 -15.20 4.42 -5.03
CA PHE A 401 -15.12 5.83 -4.61
C PHE A 401 -13.69 6.37 -4.65
N GLU A 402 -12.71 5.55 -4.29
CA GLU A 402 -11.29 5.89 -4.42
C GLU A 402 -10.72 5.52 -5.80
N GLY A 403 -11.54 5.05 -6.73
CA GLY A 403 -11.11 4.55 -8.05
C GLY A 403 -10.33 5.57 -8.88
N PHE A 404 -10.56 6.87 -8.67
CA PHE A 404 -9.79 7.95 -9.30
C PHE A 404 -8.31 7.97 -8.88
N ARG A 405 -7.95 7.36 -7.74
CA ARG A 405 -6.57 7.25 -7.26
C ARG A 405 -5.81 6.10 -7.93
N TRP A 406 -6.51 5.19 -8.60
CA TRP A 406 -5.95 3.92 -9.07
C TRP A 406 -6.03 3.81 -10.59
N ILE A 407 -5.11 3.03 -11.18
CA ILE A 407 -5.13 2.77 -12.62
C ILE A 407 -6.37 1.95 -13.01
N LYS A 408 -6.82 2.13 -14.26
CA LYS A 408 -7.98 1.41 -14.81
C LYS A 408 -7.90 -0.11 -14.58
N ARG A 409 -6.71 -0.70 -14.74
CA ARG A 409 -6.45 -2.14 -14.51
C ARG A 409 -6.87 -2.60 -13.10
N TYR A 410 -6.67 -1.76 -12.08
CA TYR A 410 -7.10 -2.08 -10.72
C TYR A 410 -8.62 -1.95 -10.56
N ASN A 411 -9.22 -0.88 -11.09
CA ASN A 411 -10.67 -0.68 -11.03
C ASN A 411 -11.44 -1.79 -11.76
N ASP A 412 -10.91 -2.24 -12.90
CA ASP A 412 -11.43 -3.40 -13.64
C ASP A 412 -11.33 -4.68 -12.78
N MET A 413 -10.22 -4.87 -12.06
CA MET A 413 -10.02 -5.99 -11.15
C MET A 413 -11.02 -5.97 -9.98
N VAL A 414 -11.29 -4.80 -9.38
CA VAL A 414 -12.32 -4.66 -8.33
C VAL A 414 -13.69 -5.04 -8.88
N THR A 415 -14.05 -4.55 -10.07
CA THR A 415 -15.31 -4.91 -10.73
C THR A 415 -15.40 -6.42 -10.97
N GLU A 416 -14.34 -7.04 -11.47
CA GLU A 416 -14.27 -8.50 -11.67
C GLU A 416 -14.46 -9.27 -10.35
N ILE A 417 -13.83 -8.83 -9.26
CA ILE A 417 -13.99 -9.45 -7.93
C ILE A 417 -15.47 -9.47 -7.51
N PHE A 418 -16.16 -8.34 -7.62
CA PHE A 418 -17.52 -8.20 -7.09
C PHE A 418 -18.64 -8.75 -7.97
N GLN A 419 -18.38 -8.95 -9.28
CA GLN A 419 -19.33 -9.57 -10.21
C GLN A 419 -19.84 -10.95 -9.76
N GLU A 420 -19.07 -11.69 -8.96
CA GLU A 420 -19.49 -13.00 -8.43
C GLU A 420 -20.62 -12.87 -7.39
N PHE A 421 -20.73 -11.73 -6.71
CA PHE A 421 -21.69 -11.56 -5.62
C PHE A 421 -22.98 -10.85 -6.04
N GLY A 422 -22.98 -10.19 -7.20
CA GLY A 422 -24.14 -9.48 -7.72
C GLY A 422 -23.78 -8.43 -8.76
N ASP A 423 -24.81 -7.93 -9.44
CA ASP A 423 -24.71 -6.74 -10.29
C ASP A 423 -25.02 -5.50 -9.44
N TYR A 424 -23.98 -4.73 -9.12
CA TYR A 424 -24.08 -3.50 -8.33
C TYR A 424 -23.94 -2.23 -9.18
N THR A 425 -24.19 -2.32 -10.49
CA THR A 425 -24.02 -1.20 -11.42
C THR A 425 -24.96 -0.03 -11.12
N LYS A 426 -26.19 -0.30 -10.67
CA LYS A 426 -27.17 0.74 -10.33
C LYS A 426 -26.81 1.46 -9.03
N GLU A 427 -26.31 0.72 -8.05
CA GLU A 427 -25.80 1.22 -6.78
C GLU A 427 -24.59 2.12 -7.07
N LEU A 428 -23.66 1.65 -7.91
CA LEU A 428 -22.50 2.43 -8.31
C LEU A 428 -22.88 3.69 -9.11
N ASP A 429 -23.89 3.64 -9.98
CA ASP A 429 -24.38 4.83 -10.70
C ASP A 429 -24.92 5.89 -9.73
N VAL A 430 -25.81 5.50 -8.81
CA VAL A 430 -26.36 6.41 -7.79
C VAL A 430 -25.24 7.00 -6.94
N GLU A 431 -24.27 6.19 -6.53
CA GLU A 431 -23.12 6.67 -5.77
C GLU A 431 -22.27 7.62 -6.61
N THR A 432 -21.97 7.30 -7.86
CA THR A 432 -21.18 8.17 -8.76
C THR A 432 -21.85 9.52 -8.97
N ARG A 433 -23.17 9.54 -9.23
CA ARG A 433 -23.96 10.78 -9.29
C ARG A 433 -23.87 11.56 -7.98
N SER A 434 -23.95 10.87 -6.83
CA SER A 434 -23.79 11.49 -5.52
C SER A 434 -22.42 12.15 -5.35
N TRP A 435 -21.34 11.55 -5.84
CA TRP A 435 -19.98 12.11 -5.70
C TRP A 435 -19.79 13.34 -6.58
N VAL A 436 -20.26 13.27 -7.82
CA VAL A 436 -20.17 14.38 -8.79
C VAL A 436 -20.96 15.59 -8.32
N SER A 437 -22.06 15.38 -7.60
CA SER A 437 -22.88 16.48 -7.09
C SER A 437 -22.21 17.35 -6.00
N GLY A 438 -20.96 17.07 -5.57
CA GLY A 438 -20.11 17.89 -4.69
C GLY A 438 -20.62 18.01 -3.24
N ASP A 439 -19.79 18.19 -2.21
CA ASP A 439 -20.21 18.15 -0.79
C ASP A 439 -21.28 19.19 -0.40
N GLY A 440 -22.54 18.81 -0.55
CA GLY A 440 -23.71 19.56 -0.12
C GLY A 440 -24.75 18.56 0.37
N VAL A 441 -24.86 18.45 1.69
CA VAL A 441 -26.15 18.17 2.33
C VAL A 441 -27.06 19.35 2.08
#